data_AF-A0A932HLL4-F1
#
_entry.id   AF-A0A932HLL4-F1
#
_cell.length_a   1.000
_cell.length_b   1.000
_cell.length_c   1.000
_cell.angle_alpha   90.00
_cell.angle_beta   90.00
_cell.angle_gamma   90.00
#
_symmetry.space_group_name_H-M   'P 1'
#
loop_
_entity.id
_entity.type
_entity.pdbx_description
1 polymer ?
#
loop_
_entity_poly.entity_id
_entity_poly.type
_entity_poly.pdbx_seq_one_letter_code
_entity_poly.pdbx_strand_id
1 'polypeptide(L)'
;MERARSRESERPVSPVGHNTGYRLEPGDAVLAFSRYFGYLLPMTPHGKSRAHLSPVTHPHILALALSLGSLVVLAGSAFSASRSDVELEASILRAKPAVVLISSEVGAEVTIRCGAGPAQTVRPDPLYETGSGFIVHPDGYIATNGHVVERFYEMNEQGLAADFIKAGAAEACGPVLAMLPEGARKERLRAIAADPANRNQVRLIKKLQVHLSTGKIYAADVKAYSPAINPDAPPGGKVVSGGGKGAVEQSGKDVALLKIEANNLPTVRLAPASTGLQLGEQIFIIGYPGVVLNHDFLSRKSALEASVTVGRVSGFKIDITDRRVIQTDAAISWGNSGGPAFDLRGEVIGAATFISTTSEGDQAIQGFNFLIPVETVHEFARGISLTPTADSPFTQKWERAVTSYFQGDYTGAAQQVEEADRIMPGFPDLLRLRSEAQMRAEREPGFGGRRLKVGIGLGAGLGMALLALGVRTAVNRKLRRAQGRVQRISPDEIRNRLEAGAPVAVVDARHGGNFDESPVQVAGALRYDIERPSSQALQVQVAPSGEVVAYCD
;
A
#
# COMPACT_ATOMS: atom_id res chain seq x y z
N MET A 1 -39.48 35.36 42.23
CA MET A 1 -39.44 35.93 40.86
C MET A 1 -39.04 34.79 39.91
N GLU A 2 -39.80 34.36 38.89
CA GLU A 2 -40.34 35.06 37.69
C GLU A 2 -39.46 34.71 36.47
N ARG A 3 -39.84 33.71 35.65
CA ARG A 3 -40.66 33.73 34.39
C ARG A 3 -39.94 34.45 33.22
N ALA A 4 -40.04 34.03 31.94
CA ALA A 4 -40.91 33.05 31.27
C ALA A 4 -40.12 32.24 30.18
N ARG A 5 -40.48 30.98 29.82
CA ARG A 5 -41.33 30.51 28.67
C ARG A 5 -40.81 30.89 27.26
N SER A 6 -40.93 30.08 26.19
CA SER A 6 -41.71 28.85 25.86
C SER A 6 -40.86 27.87 24.99
N ARG A 7 -41.06 26.54 24.88
CA ARG A 7 -42.25 25.70 24.52
C ARG A 7 -42.77 25.99 23.08
N GLU A 8 -43.26 25.07 22.24
CA GLU A 8 -43.52 23.59 22.23
C GLU A 8 -43.85 23.17 20.75
N SER A 9 -43.97 21.92 20.25
CA SER A 9 -43.90 20.51 20.74
C SER A 9 -43.60 19.53 19.54
N GLU A 10 -43.73 18.20 19.72
CA GLU A 10 -43.62 17.16 18.66
C GLU A 10 -44.96 16.52 18.21
N ARG A 11 -45.03 16.02 16.95
CA ARG A 11 -45.78 14.82 16.45
C ARG A 11 -47.35 14.82 16.53
N PRO A 12 -48.11 13.85 15.93
CA PRO A 12 -47.92 12.99 14.72
C PRO A 12 -49.20 12.77 13.81
N VAL A 13 -49.09 11.88 12.79
CA VAL A 13 -50.17 11.11 12.06
C VAL A 13 -50.85 11.73 10.79
N SER A 14 -51.26 10.83 9.87
CA SER A 14 -51.84 10.98 8.50
C SER A 14 -53.40 10.79 8.50
N PRO A 15 -54.17 10.56 7.39
CA PRO A 15 -53.86 10.41 5.95
C PRO A 15 -54.82 11.19 4.99
N VAL A 16 -55.08 10.64 3.79
CA VAL A 16 -55.91 11.14 2.65
C VAL A 16 -55.20 12.17 1.76
N GLY A 17 -55.19 12.08 0.42
CA GLY A 17 -55.59 10.97 -0.46
C GLY A 17 -56.35 11.38 -1.73
N HIS A 18 -55.67 11.42 -2.88
CA HIS A 18 -56.30 11.38 -4.21
C HIS A 18 -55.38 10.67 -5.21
N ASN A 19 -55.96 10.08 -6.26
CA ASN A 19 -55.29 9.11 -7.13
C ASN A 19 -55.52 9.45 -8.62
N THR A 20 -54.44 9.78 -9.33
CA THR A 20 -54.39 9.91 -10.79
C THR A 20 -53.06 9.36 -11.29
N GLY A 21 -53.01 8.05 -11.55
CA GLY A 21 -51.78 7.39 -12.02
C GLY A 21 -51.50 7.63 -13.50
N TYR A 22 -50.21 7.76 -13.85
CA TYR A 22 -49.71 7.59 -15.21
C TYR A 22 -48.53 6.62 -15.23
N ARG A 23 -48.37 5.95 -16.37
CA ARG A 23 -47.46 4.82 -16.58
C ARG A 23 -46.07 5.31 -17.01
N LEU A 24 -45.02 4.81 -16.38
CA LEU A 24 -43.64 5.04 -16.82
C LEU A 24 -43.23 3.96 -17.82
N GLU A 25 -42.68 4.39 -18.96
CA GLU A 25 -41.91 3.56 -19.88
C GLU A 25 -40.43 4.00 -19.83
N PRO A 26 -39.46 3.12 -20.12
CA PRO A 26 -38.07 3.35 -19.72
C PRO A 26 -37.26 4.20 -20.71
N GLY A 27 -36.56 5.22 -20.20
CA GLY A 27 -35.40 5.79 -20.89
C GLY A 27 -35.46 7.29 -21.21
N ASP A 28 -35.61 8.15 -20.21
CA ASP A 28 -35.09 9.52 -20.28
C ASP A 28 -34.71 10.03 -18.88
N ALA A 29 -33.44 10.37 -18.69
CA ALA A 29 -32.89 10.86 -17.41
C ALA A 29 -31.99 12.08 -17.66
N VAL A 30 -32.56 13.27 -17.49
CA VAL A 30 -31.87 14.56 -17.63
C VAL A 30 -31.36 15.04 -16.28
N LEU A 31 -30.09 15.48 -16.22
CA LEU A 31 -29.49 16.50 -15.32
C LEU A 31 -27.97 16.50 -15.63
N ALA A 32 -27.42 17.34 -16.51
CA ALA A 32 -27.32 18.81 -16.49
C ALA A 32 -26.46 19.38 -15.34
N PHE A 33 -25.32 20.00 -15.67
CA PHE A 33 -24.80 21.16 -14.93
C PHE A 33 -23.96 22.10 -15.82
N SER A 34 -23.95 23.38 -15.46
CA SER A 34 -23.48 24.52 -16.26
C SER A 34 -21.95 24.64 -16.41
N ARG A 35 -21.50 25.19 -17.55
CA ARG A 35 -20.35 26.11 -17.61
C ARG A 35 -20.61 27.30 -18.55
N TYR A 36 -20.21 28.48 -18.10
CA TYR A 36 -20.16 29.74 -18.85
C TYR A 36 -18.70 30.05 -19.28
N PHE A 37 -18.49 31.14 -20.04
CA PHE A 37 -17.25 31.53 -20.75
C PHE A 37 -16.89 30.59 -21.93
N GLY A 38 -16.81 31.02 -23.19
CA GLY A 38 -17.17 32.31 -23.80
C GLY A 38 -15.97 33.16 -24.25
N TYR A 39 -15.61 33.09 -25.54
CA TYR A 39 -14.80 34.10 -26.22
C TYR A 39 -15.18 34.23 -27.72
N LEU A 40 -15.22 35.49 -28.14
CA LEU A 40 -15.20 36.08 -29.49
C LEU A 40 -13.99 35.55 -30.33
N LEU A 41 -13.90 35.58 -31.68
CA LEU A 41 -14.54 36.35 -32.78
C LEU A 41 -14.29 35.62 -34.17
N PRO A 42 -14.45 36.26 -35.35
CA PRO A 42 -15.54 36.14 -36.33
C PRO A 42 -15.32 35.17 -37.54
N MET A 43 -16.32 35.09 -38.44
CA MET A 43 -16.19 34.51 -39.79
C MET A 43 -15.50 35.46 -40.79
N THR A 44 -14.88 34.89 -41.83
CA THR A 44 -14.96 35.41 -43.21
C THR A 44 -15.16 34.24 -44.21
N PRO A 45 -16.00 34.39 -45.25
CA PRO A 45 -16.22 33.34 -46.25
C PRO A 45 -15.51 33.64 -47.58
N HIS A 46 -14.96 32.61 -48.23
CA HIS A 46 -14.70 32.59 -49.67
C HIS A 46 -14.77 31.14 -50.18
N GLY A 47 -15.43 30.90 -51.32
CA GLY A 47 -15.60 29.56 -51.88
C GLY A 47 -15.00 29.40 -53.27
N LYS A 48 -15.04 28.18 -53.80
CA LYS A 48 -15.08 27.88 -55.24
C LYS A 48 -15.49 26.43 -55.50
N SER A 49 -16.11 26.22 -56.66
CA SER A 49 -16.52 24.89 -57.14
C SER A 49 -15.32 24.01 -57.50
N ARG A 50 -15.40 22.71 -57.18
CA ARG A 50 -15.20 21.65 -58.19
C ARG A 50 -15.80 20.32 -57.72
N ALA A 51 -16.25 19.52 -58.69
CA ALA A 51 -16.84 18.22 -58.45
C ALA A 51 -15.79 17.16 -58.12
N HIS A 52 -16.19 16.15 -57.33
CA HIS A 52 -15.47 14.88 -57.21
C HIS A 52 -16.49 13.73 -57.13
N LEU A 53 -16.29 12.68 -57.94
CA LEU A 53 -17.12 11.48 -57.84
C LEU A 53 -16.82 10.75 -56.53
N SER A 54 -17.87 10.38 -55.80
CA SER A 54 -17.79 9.52 -54.61
C SER A 54 -18.49 8.19 -54.91
N PRO A 55 -17.83 7.03 -54.73
CA PRO A 55 -18.50 5.74 -54.90
C PRO A 55 -19.50 5.50 -53.75
N VAL A 56 -20.69 5.02 -54.09
CA VAL A 56 -21.72 4.66 -53.10
C VAL A 56 -21.20 3.53 -52.20
N THR A 57 -20.95 3.86 -50.93
CA THR A 57 -20.54 2.90 -49.89
C THR A 57 -21.66 2.77 -48.88
N HIS A 58 -22.16 1.55 -48.65
CA HIS A 58 -23.26 1.32 -47.71
C HIS A 58 -22.79 1.55 -46.25
N PRO A 59 -23.53 2.30 -45.43
CA PRO A 59 -23.05 2.76 -44.12
C PRO A 59 -22.96 1.67 -43.04
N HIS A 60 -23.60 0.52 -43.24
CA HIS A 60 -23.84 -0.47 -42.18
C HIS A 60 -22.64 -1.33 -41.75
N ILE A 61 -21.48 -1.21 -42.40
CA ILE A 61 -20.30 -2.07 -42.10
C ILE A 61 -19.32 -1.42 -41.11
N LEU A 62 -19.24 -0.09 -41.02
CA LEU A 62 -18.30 0.57 -40.09
C LEU A 62 -18.77 0.58 -38.63
N ALA A 63 -20.09 0.57 -38.39
CA ALA A 63 -20.67 0.71 -37.05
C ALA A 63 -20.28 -0.43 -36.08
N LEU A 64 -20.03 -1.64 -36.60
CA LEU A 64 -19.70 -2.81 -35.77
C LEU A 64 -18.25 -2.83 -35.26
N ALA A 65 -17.36 -2.01 -35.84
CA ALA A 65 -15.95 -1.94 -35.43
C ALA A 65 -15.73 -1.04 -34.20
N LEU A 66 -16.59 -0.04 -34.01
CA LEU A 66 -16.46 0.94 -32.92
C LEU A 66 -17.16 0.49 -31.62
N SER A 67 -18.23 -0.31 -31.70
CA SER A 67 -18.93 -0.83 -30.52
C SER A 67 -18.09 -1.85 -29.72
N LEU A 68 -17.23 -2.62 -30.38
CA LEU A 68 -16.31 -3.56 -29.74
C LEU A 68 -15.11 -2.88 -29.03
N GLY A 69 -14.73 -1.67 -29.44
CA GLY A 69 -13.66 -0.92 -28.79
C GLY A 69 -14.06 -0.38 -27.41
N SER A 70 -15.27 0.15 -27.30
CA SER A 70 -15.75 0.82 -26.07
C SER A 70 -16.01 -0.13 -24.90
N LEU A 71 -16.30 -1.42 -25.15
CA LEU A 71 -16.64 -2.37 -24.10
C LEU A 71 -15.43 -2.82 -23.24
N VAL A 72 -14.20 -2.57 -23.70
CA VAL A 72 -12.97 -3.01 -23.02
C VAL A 72 -12.51 -2.03 -21.93
N VAL A 73 -12.99 -0.78 -21.94
CA VAL A 73 -12.48 0.30 -21.07
C VAL A 73 -13.19 0.37 -19.71
N LEU A 74 -14.41 -0.14 -19.60
CA LEU A 74 -15.27 0.02 -18.41
C LEU A 74 -15.06 -1.02 -17.29
N ALA A 75 -14.12 -1.96 -17.45
CA ALA A 75 -13.77 -2.96 -16.42
C ALA A 75 -12.58 -2.53 -15.53
N GLY A 76 -12.06 -1.30 -15.68
CA GLY A 76 -10.82 -0.83 -15.06
C GLY A 76 -10.95 -0.15 -13.69
N SER A 77 -12.16 0.11 -13.19
CA SER A 77 -12.41 0.90 -11.97
C SER A 77 -12.28 0.11 -10.65
N ALA A 78 -11.34 -0.82 -10.59
CA ALA A 78 -10.84 -1.32 -9.32
C ALA A 78 -9.89 -0.28 -8.71
N PHE A 79 -9.92 -0.11 -7.37
CA PHE A 79 -9.01 0.80 -6.66
C PHE A 79 -7.55 0.43 -6.93
N SER A 80 -6.90 1.20 -7.81
CA SER A 80 -5.47 1.09 -8.03
C SER A 80 -4.76 1.86 -6.93
N ALA A 81 -4.21 1.14 -5.95
CA ALA A 81 -3.27 1.71 -4.99
C ALA A 81 -2.16 2.46 -5.74
N SER A 82 -1.69 3.60 -5.22
CA SER A 82 -0.63 4.33 -5.90
C SER A 82 0.66 3.50 -5.86
N ARG A 83 1.54 3.71 -6.83
CA ARG A 83 2.82 2.97 -6.90
C ARG A 83 3.63 3.14 -5.61
N SER A 84 3.58 4.33 -5.01
CA SER A 84 4.18 4.64 -3.70
C SER A 84 3.59 3.84 -2.54
N ASP A 85 2.28 3.53 -2.54
CA ASP A 85 1.65 2.74 -1.47
C ASP A 85 2.15 1.28 -1.52
N VAL A 86 2.27 0.73 -2.73
CA VAL A 86 2.79 -0.63 -2.98
C VAL A 86 4.28 -0.74 -2.65
N GLU A 87 5.07 0.28 -3.01
CA GLU A 87 6.50 0.33 -2.66
C GLU A 87 6.70 0.49 -1.14
N LEU A 88 5.86 1.27 -0.45
CA LEU A 88 5.83 1.40 1.01
C LEU A 88 5.43 0.09 1.72
N GLU A 89 4.34 -0.56 1.31
CA GLU A 89 3.91 -1.85 1.89
C GLU A 89 5.01 -2.91 1.75
N ALA A 90 5.65 -2.99 0.58
CA ALA A 90 6.75 -3.91 0.33
C ALA A 90 7.99 -3.62 1.19
N SER A 91 8.34 -2.34 1.42
CA SER A 91 9.45 -1.97 2.30
C SER A 91 9.13 -2.24 3.79
N ILE A 92 7.90 -1.98 4.24
CA ILE A 92 7.43 -2.35 5.58
C ILE A 92 7.53 -3.87 5.79
N LEU A 93 7.02 -4.67 4.84
CA LEU A 93 7.04 -6.13 4.96
C LEU A 93 8.46 -6.69 5.06
N ARG A 94 9.41 -6.20 4.25
CA ARG A 94 10.83 -6.58 4.34
C ARG A 94 11.42 -6.28 5.72
N ALA A 95 11.10 -5.11 6.30
CA ALA A 95 11.69 -4.63 7.53
C ALA A 95 11.13 -5.27 8.82
N LYS A 96 9.80 -5.48 8.92
CA LYS A 96 9.14 -5.89 10.18
C LYS A 96 9.78 -7.08 10.93
N PRO A 97 10.23 -8.18 10.28
CA PRO A 97 10.84 -9.31 10.99
C PRO A 97 12.13 -8.96 11.75
N ALA A 98 12.87 -7.95 11.30
CA ALA A 98 14.15 -7.53 11.87
C ALA A 98 14.01 -6.58 13.07
N VAL A 99 12.77 -6.20 13.44
CA VAL A 99 12.47 -5.27 14.53
C VAL A 99 12.03 -6.06 15.77
N VAL A 100 12.63 -5.75 16.91
CA VAL A 100 12.46 -6.49 18.17
C VAL A 100 11.94 -5.59 19.29
N LEU A 101 11.21 -6.19 20.23
CA LEU A 101 10.88 -5.58 21.52
C LEU A 101 12.04 -5.83 22.48
N ILE A 102 12.43 -4.82 23.24
CA ILE A 102 13.47 -4.88 24.26
C ILE A 102 12.83 -4.58 25.61
N SER A 103 13.14 -5.38 26.62
CA SER A 103 12.72 -5.14 28.00
C SER A 103 13.91 -5.20 28.95
N SER A 104 14.14 -4.10 29.66
CA SER A 104 15.06 -3.98 30.78
C SER A 104 14.26 -4.11 32.08
N GLU A 105 14.49 -5.20 32.82
CA GLU A 105 13.94 -5.40 34.16
C GLU A 105 15.05 -5.26 35.20
N VAL A 106 14.79 -4.52 36.26
CA VAL A 106 15.60 -4.51 37.47
C VAL A 106 14.69 -4.81 38.66
N GLY A 107 14.85 -5.98 39.27
CA GLY A 107 14.25 -6.31 40.55
C GLY A 107 15.27 -6.29 41.69
N ALA A 108 14.78 -6.51 42.91
CA ALA A 108 15.62 -6.75 44.07
C ALA A 108 14.97 -7.73 45.06
N GLU A 109 15.80 -8.52 45.73
CA GLU A 109 15.46 -9.04 47.05
C GLU A 109 16.03 -8.09 48.10
N VAL A 110 15.20 -7.70 49.07
CA VAL A 110 15.53 -6.67 50.06
C VAL A 110 15.20 -7.22 51.44
N THR A 111 16.18 -7.27 52.35
CA THR A 111 15.96 -7.72 53.74
C THR A 111 15.91 -6.52 54.68
N ILE A 112 14.71 -6.14 55.10
CA ILE A 112 14.44 -4.95 55.92
C ILE A 112 14.20 -5.31 57.38
N ARG A 113 14.84 -4.57 58.28
CA ARG A 113 14.51 -4.51 59.70
C ARG A 113 13.72 -3.23 60.01
N CYS A 114 12.48 -3.40 60.49
CA CYS A 114 11.56 -2.29 60.80
C CYS A 114 11.78 -1.64 62.19
N GLY A 115 12.62 -2.24 63.03
CA GLY A 115 12.85 -1.86 64.43
C GLY A 115 13.54 -2.99 65.20
N ALA A 116 13.25 -3.15 66.50
CA ALA A 116 13.86 -4.21 67.32
C ALA A 116 13.45 -5.65 66.91
N GLY A 117 12.38 -5.81 66.14
CA GLY A 117 11.88 -7.12 65.65
C GLY A 117 12.80 -7.80 64.63
N PRO A 118 12.45 -9.02 64.18
CA PRO A 118 13.19 -9.73 63.14
C PRO A 118 13.21 -8.94 61.82
N ALA A 119 14.23 -9.19 61.01
CA ALA A 119 14.24 -8.69 59.63
C ALA A 119 13.34 -9.57 58.74
N GLN A 120 12.77 -8.96 57.69
CA GLN A 120 11.91 -9.61 56.71
C GLN A 120 12.51 -9.45 55.32
N THR A 121 12.56 -10.53 54.54
CA THR A 121 12.97 -10.47 53.13
C THR A 121 11.74 -10.31 52.24
N VAL A 122 11.72 -9.25 51.45
CA VAL A 122 10.66 -8.89 50.50
C VAL A 122 11.21 -8.77 49.08
N ARG A 123 10.31 -8.73 48.10
CA ARG A 123 10.63 -8.50 46.68
C ARG A 123 9.73 -7.39 46.14
N PRO A 124 10.16 -6.11 46.27
CA PRO A 124 9.38 -4.98 45.79
C PRO A 124 9.17 -5.06 44.27
N ASP A 125 8.14 -4.36 43.78
CA ASP A 125 7.86 -4.28 42.34
C ASP A 125 9.12 -3.86 41.56
N PRO A 126 9.56 -4.66 40.56
CA PRO A 126 10.76 -4.35 39.79
C PRO A 126 10.53 -3.15 38.87
N LEU A 127 11.61 -2.39 38.65
CA LEU A 127 11.64 -1.30 37.69
C LEU A 127 11.71 -1.89 36.27
N TYR A 128 10.72 -1.58 35.45
CA TYR A 128 10.65 -1.97 34.05
C TYR A 128 10.87 -0.79 33.12
N GLU A 129 11.63 -1.02 32.06
CA GLU A 129 11.70 -0.15 30.89
C GLU A 129 11.58 -0.98 29.62
N THR A 130 10.82 -0.50 28.64
CA THR A 130 10.57 -1.22 27.38
C THR A 130 10.68 -0.29 26.19
N GLY A 131 11.36 -0.78 25.15
CA GLY A 131 11.55 -0.07 23.90
C GLY A 131 11.63 -1.02 22.72
N SER A 132 11.97 -0.48 21.57
CA SER A 132 12.18 -1.19 20.33
C SER A 132 13.66 -1.24 19.98
N GLY A 133 14.04 -2.17 19.12
CA GLY A 133 15.36 -2.23 18.52
C GLY A 133 15.32 -2.90 17.15
N PHE A 134 16.45 -2.89 16.45
CA PHE A 134 16.58 -3.47 15.13
C PHE A 134 17.87 -4.28 14.98
N ILE A 135 17.74 -5.45 14.35
CA ILE A 135 18.86 -6.39 14.16
C ILE A 135 19.71 -5.90 12.99
N VAL A 136 20.99 -5.63 13.27
CA VAL A 136 21.98 -5.05 12.33
C VAL A 136 23.02 -6.06 11.84
N HIS A 137 22.97 -7.30 12.34
CA HIS A 137 23.84 -8.41 11.91
C HIS A 137 23.11 -9.76 12.12
N PRO A 138 23.26 -10.77 11.24
CA PRO A 138 22.57 -12.06 11.37
C PRO A 138 22.89 -12.82 12.66
N ASP A 139 24.05 -12.54 13.27
CA ASP A 139 24.58 -13.18 14.49
C ASP A 139 24.12 -12.48 15.79
N GLY A 140 23.02 -11.72 15.72
CA GLY A 140 22.35 -11.22 16.92
C GLY A 140 22.84 -9.89 17.46
N TYR A 141 23.52 -9.07 16.65
CA TYR A 141 23.78 -7.68 17.02
C TYR A 141 22.56 -6.81 16.72
N ILE A 142 22.16 -6.00 17.70
CA ILE A 142 20.94 -5.17 17.67
C ILE A 142 21.29 -3.74 18.06
N ALA A 143 20.71 -2.76 17.38
CA ALA A 143 20.75 -1.36 17.78
C ALA A 143 19.43 -0.93 18.43
N THR A 144 19.53 -0.03 19.42
CA THR A 144 18.41 0.60 20.14
C THR A 144 18.89 1.93 20.76
N ASN A 145 18.00 2.64 21.48
CA ASN A 145 18.37 3.83 22.24
C ASN A 145 19.15 3.50 23.52
N GLY A 146 19.76 4.51 24.14
CA GLY A 146 20.48 4.38 25.41
C GLY A 146 19.53 4.16 26.57
N HIS A 147 18.52 5.02 26.70
CA HIS A 147 17.56 4.99 27.81
C HIS A 147 16.86 3.62 27.96
N VAL A 148 16.48 3.00 26.83
CA VAL A 148 15.83 1.67 26.75
C VAL A 148 16.57 0.56 27.52
N VAL A 149 17.88 0.68 27.75
CA VAL A 149 18.69 -0.28 28.52
C VAL A 149 19.41 0.35 29.73
N GLU A 150 19.14 1.62 30.03
CA GLU A 150 19.83 2.41 31.04
C GLU A 150 19.63 1.86 32.45
N ARG A 151 18.41 1.41 32.80
CA ARG A 151 18.15 0.76 34.11
C ARG A 151 18.98 -0.50 34.33
N PHE A 152 19.17 -1.31 33.28
CA PHE A 152 20.02 -2.49 33.34
C PHE A 152 21.51 -2.11 33.42
N TYR A 153 21.94 -1.13 32.63
CA TYR A 153 23.33 -0.67 32.57
C TYR A 153 23.74 0.21 33.76
N GLU A 154 22.78 0.72 34.54
CA GLU A 154 22.96 1.64 35.68
C GLU A 154 24.16 1.25 36.55
N MET A 155 25.15 2.14 36.56
CA MET A 155 26.43 1.98 37.25
C MET A 155 26.33 2.38 38.73
N ASN A 156 25.35 3.22 39.09
CA ASN A 156 25.06 3.63 40.47
C ASN A 156 24.15 2.61 41.18
N GLU A 157 24.65 1.39 41.35
CA GLU A 157 23.94 0.34 42.09
C GLU A 157 23.64 0.73 43.54
N GLN A 158 24.35 1.71 44.12
CA GLN A 158 24.07 2.26 45.46
C GLN A 158 22.79 3.12 45.50
N GLY A 159 22.54 3.94 44.47
CA GLY A 159 21.30 4.71 44.35
C GLY A 159 20.10 3.80 44.10
N LEU A 160 20.26 2.88 43.14
CA LEU A 160 19.28 1.85 42.80
C LEU A 160 18.90 0.98 44.03
N ALA A 161 19.89 0.55 44.81
CA ALA A 161 19.65 -0.17 46.06
C ALA A 161 18.92 0.67 47.12
N ALA A 162 19.16 1.98 47.20
CA ALA A 162 18.48 2.85 48.15
C ALA A 162 16.98 3.01 47.84
N ASP A 163 16.59 3.09 46.56
CA ASP A 163 15.17 3.08 46.17
C ASP A 163 14.50 1.73 46.43
N PHE A 164 15.18 0.60 46.20
CA PHE A 164 14.66 -0.72 46.58
C PHE A 164 14.53 -0.91 48.09
N ILE A 165 15.45 -0.36 48.90
CA ILE A 165 15.33 -0.34 50.37
C ILE A 165 14.08 0.44 50.79
N LYS A 166 13.85 1.61 50.18
CA LYS A 166 12.68 2.47 50.45
C LYS A 166 11.36 1.81 50.04
N ALA A 167 11.33 1.10 48.91
CA ALA A 167 10.17 0.32 48.46
C ALA A 167 9.91 -0.88 49.39
N GLY A 168 10.94 -1.69 49.66
CA GLY A 168 10.85 -2.83 50.59
C GLY A 168 10.49 -2.43 52.02
N ALA A 169 10.89 -1.24 52.47
CA ALA A 169 10.48 -0.71 53.76
C ALA A 169 8.98 -0.33 53.80
N ALA A 170 8.38 0.09 52.68
CA ALA A 170 6.94 0.32 52.60
C ALA A 170 6.14 -1.00 52.63
N GLU A 171 6.65 -2.04 51.97
CA GLU A 171 6.09 -3.39 51.95
C GLU A 171 6.24 -4.09 53.32
N ALA A 172 7.47 -4.42 53.73
CA ALA A 172 7.77 -5.20 54.93
C ALA A 172 7.29 -4.54 56.24
N CYS A 173 7.39 -3.21 56.33
CA CYS A 173 6.99 -2.47 57.52
C CYS A 173 5.55 -1.93 57.44
N GLY A 174 4.81 -2.22 56.36
CA GLY A 174 3.45 -1.74 56.10
C GLY A 174 2.52 -1.79 57.33
N PRO A 175 2.39 -2.91 58.06
CA PRO A 175 1.53 -3.00 59.25
C PRO A 175 1.93 -2.07 60.40
N VAL A 176 3.24 -1.84 60.60
CA VAL A 176 3.77 -0.92 61.64
C VAL A 176 3.61 0.53 61.20
N LEU A 177 3.83 0.80 59.91
CA LEU A 177 3.69 2.11 59.29
C LEU A 177 2.23 2.57 59.19
N ALA A 178 1.28 1.65 59.01
CA ALA A 178 -0.15 1.93 58.96
C ALA A 178 -0.69 2.58 60.25
N MET A 179 -0.11 2.22 61.40
CA MET A 179 -0.46 2.79 62.72
C MET A 179 0.01 4.24 62.91
N LEU A 180 0.84 4.77 62.01
CA LEU A 180 1.38 6.14 62.10
C LEU A 180 0.58 7.12 61.23
N PRO A 181 0.37 8.38 61.70
CA PRO A 181 -0.05 9.50 60.87
C PRO A 181 0.89 9.71 59.67
N GLU A 182 0.37 10.24 58.56
CA GLU A 182 1.08 10.26 57.27
C GLU A 182 2.45 10.94 57.31
N GLY A 183 2.60 12.06 58.02
CA GLY A 183 3.89 12.74 58.20
C GLY A 183 4.91 11.85 58.93
N ALA A 184 4.52 11.30 60.08
CA ALA A 184 5.34 10.37 60.86
C ALA A 184 5.63 9.07 60.10
N ARG A 185 4.73 8.62 59.22
CA ARG A 185 4.95 7.48 58.32
C ARG A 185 6.05 7.76 57.30
N LYS A 186 6.02 8.93 56.64
CA LYS A 186 7.06 9.38 55.69
C LYS A 186 8.41 9.56 56.35
N GLU A 187 8.43 10.11 57.57
CA GLU A 187 9.65 10.24 58.38
C GLU A 187 10.20 8.87 58.82
N ARG A 188 9.33 7.97 59.33
CA ARG A 188 9.74 6.62 59.74
C ARG A 188 10.25 5.77 58.58
N LEU A 189 9.68 5.90 57.39
CA LEU A 189 10.19 5.30 56.15
C LEU A 189 11.60 5.79 55.80
N ARG A 190 11.83 7.11 55.84
CA ARG A 190 13.16 7.70 55.63
C ARG A 190 14.18 7.19 56.66
N ALA A 191 13.78 7.07 57.93
CA ALA A 191 14.63 6.52 58.99
C ALA A 191 14.99 5.05 58.76
N ILE A 192 14.02 4.19 58.40
CA ILE A 192 14.27 2.77 58.09
C ILE A 192 15.18 2.63 56.86
N ALA A 193 14.99 3.45 55.83
CA ALA A 193 15.84 3.41 54.63
C ALA A 193 17.26 3.97 54.87
N ALA A 194 17.41 4.90 55.81
CA ALA A 194 18.71 5.42 56.22
C ALA A 194 19.48 4.48 57.18
N ASP A 195 18.83 3.52 57.82
CA ASP A 195 19.43 2.62 58.82
C ASP A 195 20.58 1.78 58.22
N PRO A 196 21.83 1.88 58.74
CA PRO A 196 22.96 1.06 58.31
C PRO A 196 22.70 -0.44 58.30
N ALA A 197 21.81 -0.96 59.15
CA ALA A 197 21.44 -2.37 59.18
C ALA A 197 20.75 -2.85 57.89
N ASN A 198 20.08 -1.95 57.16
CA ASN A 198 19.35 -2.25 55.92
C ASN A 198 20.19 -1.96 54.65
N ARG A 199 21.20 -1.07 54.73
CA ARG A 199 21.96 -0.58 53.55
C ARG A 199 22.65 -1.65 52.73
N ASN A 200 23.13 -2.72 53.36
CA ASN A 200 23.88 -3.80 52.71
C ASN A 200 23.02 -5.07 52.48
N GLN A 201 21.69 -4.94 52.58
CA GLN A 201 20.74 -6.07 52.54
C GLN A 201 19.93 -6.13 51.23
N VAL A 202 20.55 -5.75 50.11
CA VAL A 202 19.93 -5.72 48.78
C VAL A 202 20.67 -6.67 47.84
N ARG A 203 19.93 -7.59 47.22
CA ARG A 203 20.39 -8.41 46.09
C ARG A 203 19.64 -7.97 44.84
N LEU A 204 20.30 -7.14 44.03
CA LEU A 204 19.76 -6.71 42.73
C LEU A 204 19.65 -7.91 41.76
N ILE A 205 18.60 -7.89 40.94
CA ILE A 205 18.29 -8.91 39.93
C ILE A 205 18.02 -8.18 38.62
N LYS A 206 19.09 -7.93 37.86
CA LYS A 206 19.04 -7.28 36.55
C LYS A 206 18.78 -8.31 35.44
N LYS A 207 17.85 -8.04 34.53
CA LYS A 207 17.60 -8.81 33.29
C LYS A 207 17.48 -7.86 32.10
N LEU A 208 18.18 -8.15 31.01
CA LEU A 208 17.95 -7.52 29.72
C LEU A 208 17.52 -8.61 28.74
N GLN A 209 16.36 -8.41 28.10
CA GLN A 209 15.77 -9.37 27.18
C GLN A 209 15.38 -8.73 25.86
N VAL A 210 15.56 -9.51 24.79
CA VAL A 210 15.11 -9.21 23.42
C VAL A 210 14.04 -10.22 23.05
N HIS A 211 12.89 -9.71 22.62
CA HIS A 211 11.71 -10.49 22.21
C HIS A 211 11.51 -10.31 20.71
N LEU A 212 11.53 -11.42 19.98
CA LEU A 212 11.21 -11.45 18.56
C LEU A 212 9.69 -11.61 18.39
N SER A 213 9.16 -11.09 17.29
CA SER A 213 7.76 -11.32 16.87
C SER A 213 7.40 -12.80 16.64
N THR A 214 8.39 -13.70 16.61
CA THR A 214 8.20 -15.17 16.66
C THR A 214 7.78 -15.72 18.03
N GLY A 215 7.78 -14.90 19.09
CA GLY A 215 7.60 -15.35 20.47
C GLY A 215 8.88 -15.87 21.15
N LYS A 216 10.03 -15.85 20.46
CA LYS A 216 11.33 -16.22 21.06
C LYS A 216 11.88 -15.05 21.88
N ILE A 217 12.33 -15.35 23.09
CA ILE A 217 12.94 -14.41 24.04
C ILE A 217 14.39 -14.85 24.27
N TYR A 218 15.33 -13.91 24.16
CA TYR A 218 16.75 -14.12 24.43
C TYR A 218 17.22 -13.16 25.53
N ALA A 219 18.12 -13.63 26.40
CA ALA A 219 18.93 -12.72 27.21
C ALA A 219 19.92 -11.97 26.30
N ALA A 220 20.21 -10.71 26.63
CA ALA A 220 21.08 -9.87 25.82
C ALA A 220 22.19 -9.19 26.65
N ASP A 221 23.38 -9.14 26.06
CA ASP A 221 24.52 -8.39 26.57
C ASP A 221 24.54 -6.98 25.96
N VAL A 222 24.85 -5.95 26.75
CA VAL A 222 25.25 -4.64 26.24
C VAL A 222 26.71 -4.71 25.75
N LYS A 223 26.97 -4.31 24.50
CA LYS A 223 28.32 -4.27 23.90
C LYS A 223 28.84 -2.84 23.67
N ALA A 224 27.94 -1.89 23.46
CA ALA A 224 28.22 -0.46 23.53
C ALA A 224 26.98 0.27 24.08
N TYR A 225 27.18 1.38 24.79
CA TYR A 225 26.11 2.18 25.37
C TYR A 225 26.55 3.65 25.53
N SER A 226 25.59 4.57 25.41
CA SER A 226 25.71 5.96 25.82
C SER A 226 24.34 6.46 26.28
N PRO A 227 24.26 7.20 27.40
CA PRO A 227 23.00 7.58 28.04
C PRO A 227 22.11 8.48 27.17
N ALA A 228 20.91 8.74 27.68
CA ALA A 228 19.98 9.70 27.12
C ALA A 228 20.60 11.11 26.89
N ILE A 229 19.96 11.91 26.04
CA ILE A 229 20.26 13.34 25.93
C ILE A 229 19.63 14.06 27.13
N ASN A 230 20.39 14.24 28.22
CA ASN A 230 19.92 14.91 29.44
C ASN A 230 20.08 16.45 29.33
N PRO A 231 18.99 17.25 29.32
CA PRO A 231 19.03 18.71 29.18
C PRO A 231 19.62 19.45 30.40
N ASP A 232 19.59 18.86 31.59
CA ASP A 232 20.10 19.42 32.84
C ASP A 232 21.60 19.12 33.05
N ALA A 233 22.20 18.28 32.20
CA ALA A 233 23.62 17.99 32.21
C ALA A 233 24.44 19.19 31.65
N PRO A 234 25.58 19.55 32.28
CA PRO A 234 26.36 20.71 31.87
C PRO A 234 26.99 20.52 30.47
N PRO A 235 26.95 21.55 29.59
CA PRO A 235 27.53 21.48 28.25
C PRO A 235 29.02 21.11 28.25
N GLY A 236 29.42 20.22 27.33
CA GLY A 236 30.82 19.83 27.14
C GLY A 236 31.33 18.69 28.03
N GLY A 237 30.44 17.96 28.71
CA GLY A 237 30.80 16.74 29.45
C GLY A 237 31.56 15.70 28.58
N LYS A 238 32.71 15.23 29.08
CA LYS A 238 33.46 14.09 28.52
C LYS A 238 33.02 12.79 29.18
N VAL A 239 32.53 11.82 28.41
CA VAL A 239 31.97 10.55 28.91
C VAL A 239 32.90 9.89 29.95
N VAL A 240 32.50 9.93 31.22
CA VAL A 240 33.28 9.35 32.32
C VAL A 240 32.83 7.91 32.56
N SER A 241 33.55 6.96 31.96
CA SER A 241 33.44 5.55 32.34
C SER A 241 34.06 5.33 33.73
N GLY A 242 33.26 5.50 34.78
CA GLY A 242 33.70 5.26 36.16
C GLY A 242 32.70 5.74 37.21
N GLY A 243 32.03 4.81 37.90
CA GLY A 243 31.04 5.06 38.95
C GLY A 243 31.63 5.58 40.28
N GLY A 244 32.40 6.66 40.23
CA GLY A 244 32.89 7.37 41.41
C GLY A 244 31.86 8.37 41.93
N LYS A 245 31.82 8.58 43.26
CA LYS A 245 31.03 9.68 43.85
C LYS A 245 31.60 11.02 43.37
N GLY A 246 30.81 11.76 42.60
CA GLY A 246 31.26 12.94 41.86
C GLY A 246 31.27 12.77 40.33
N ALA A 247 30.84 11.62 39.80
CA ALA A 247 30.45 11.51 38.41
C ALA A 247 29.33 12.52 38.11
N VAL A 248 29.64 13.53 37.30
CA VAL A 248 28.66 14.44 36.71
C VAL A 248 27.88 13.64 35.68
N GLU A 249 26.55 13.67 35.77
CA GLU A 249 25.67 13.08 34.76
C GLU A 249 25.82 13.83 33.43
N GLN A 250 25.86 13.12 32.31
CA GLN A 250 26.21 13.70 31.02
C GLN A 250 25.28 13.27 29.91
N SER A 251 24.88 14.26 29.10
CA SER A 251 24.11 14.07 27.89
C SER A 251 24.85 13.18 26.89
N GLY A 252 24.40 11.93 26.78
CA GLY A 252 24.98 10.91 25.92
C GLY A 252 24.51 11.02 24.49
N LYS A 253 24.71 9.96 23.71
CA LYS A 253 24.28 9.86 22.30
C LYS A 253 22.95 9.09 22.13
N ASP A 254 22.32 8.68 23.22
CA ASP A 254 21.10 7.88 23.27
C ASP A 254 21.13 6.68 22.33
N VAL A 255 22.20 5.89 22.36
CA VAL A 255 22.37 4.66 21.56
C VAL A 255 23.01 3.55 22.39
N ALA A 256 22.48 2.35 22.24
CA ALA A 256 23.11 1.12 22.70
C ALA A 256 23.18 0.07 21.57
N LEU A 257 24.24 -0.74 21.60
CA LEU A 257 24.36 -1.96 20.80
C LEU A 257 24.33 -3.18 21.72
N LEU A 258 23.42 -4.10 21.41
CA LEU A 258 23.20 -5.34 22.15
C LEU A 258 23.67 -6.56 21.35
N LYS A 259 23.93 -7.67 22.03
CA LYS A 259 24.20 -8.99 21.43
C LYS A 259 23.29 -10.04 22.06
N ILE A 260 22.66 -10.87 21.23
CA ILE A 260 21.95 -12.10 21.62
C ILE A 260 22.58 -13.35 21.00
N GLU A 261 22.44 -14.50 21.64
CA GLU A 261 22.95 -15.78 21.13
C GLU A 261 21.95 -16.46 20.18
N ALA A 262 21.86 -15.89 18.98
CA ALA A 262 21.11 -16.43 17.84
C ALA A 262 21.77 -16.03 16.51
N ASN A 263 21.62 -16.89 15.49
CA ASN A 263 22.23 -16.74 14.16
C ASN A 263 21.16 -16.80 13.07
N ASN A 264 21.51 -16.39 11.84
CA ASN A 264 20.61 -16.30 10.67
C ASN A 264 19.34 -15.44 10.91
N LEU A 265 19.42 -14.46 11.81
CA LEU A 265 18.33 -13.55 12.11
C LEU A 265 17.96 -12.69 10.89
N PRO A 266 16.70 -12.23 10.75
CA PRO A 266 16.37 -11.11 9.86
C PRO A 266 17.19 -9.86 10.22
N THR A 267 17.50 -9.05 9.22
CA THR A 267 18.42 -7.90 9.32
C THR A 267 17.95 -6.72 8.49
N VAL A 268 18.10 -5.50 9.02
CA VAL A 268 17.84 -4.27 8.25
C VAL A 268 19.10 -3.76 7.55
N ARG A 269 18.93 -3.03 6.44
CA ARG A 269 20.01 -2.25 5.83
C ARG A 269 20.11 -0.89 6.51
N LEU A 270 21.30 -0.48 6.92
CA LEU A 270 21.55 0.89 7.39
C LEU A 270 21.89 1.78 6.18
N ALA A 271 21.30 2.97 6.09
CA ALA A 271 21.72 3.96 5.11
C ALA A 271 23.18 4.38 5.40
N PRO A 272 24.02 4.69 4.39
CA PRO A 272 25.40 5.11 4.61
C PRO A 272 25.53 6.40 5.42
N ALA A 273 24.56 7.31 5.25
CA ALA A 273 24.39 8.54 6.02
C ALA A 273 22.93 9.01 5.90
N SER A 274 22.47 9.81 6.86
CA SER A 274 21.17 10.49 6.87
C SER A 274 21.26 11.95 6.42
N THR A 275 22.47 12.45 6.09
CA THR A 275 22.72 13.82 5.62
C THR A 275 22.08 14.16 4.28
N GLY A 276 21.75 13.15 3.45
CA GLY A 276 21.09 13.33 2.17
C GLY A 276 19.56 13.52 2.24
N LEU A 277 18.95 13.38 3.42
CA LEU A 277 17.51 13.54 3.62
C LEU A 277 17.02 14.96 3.30
N GLN A 278 15.80 15.08 2.79
CA GLN A 278 15.17 16.36 2.45
C GLN A 278 13.94 16.66 3.31
N LEU A 279 13.63 17.95 3.50
CA LEU A 279 12.39 18.35 4.18
C LEU A 279 11.18 17.88 3.38
N GLY A 280 10.21 17.26 4.06
CA GLY A 280 9.04 16.65 3.45
C GLY A 280 9.27 15.26 2.86
N GLU A 281 10.50 14.71 2.87
CA GLU A 281 10.76 13.32 2.48
C GLU A 281 10.00 12.37 3.40
N GLN A 282 9.33 11.37 2.82
CA GLN A 282 8.46 10.46 3.56
C GLN A 282 9.29 9.35 4.22
N ILE A 283 8.99 9.10 5.49
CA ILE A 283 9.62 8.05 6.30
C ILE A 283 8.55 7.16 6.96
N PHE A 284 8.95 5.96 7.37
CA PHE A 284 8.16 5.11 8.25
C PHE A 284 9.00 4.62 9.43
N ILE A 285 8.37 4.49 10.59
CA ILE A 285 8.98 4.00 11.84
C ILE A 285 8.29 2.69 12.19
N ILE A 286 9.05 1.69 12.62
CA ILE A 286 8.52 0.40 13.09
C ILE A 286 8.92 0.23 14.56
N GLY A 287 7.98 -0.15 15.42
CA GLY A 287 8.22 -0.31 16.86
C GLY A 287 7.11 -1.04 17.60
N TYR A 288 7.35 -1.31 18.88
CA TYR A 288 6.44 -2.00 19.80
C TYR A 288 5.94 -1.00 20.85
N PRO A 289 4.84 -0.25 20.56
CA PRO A 289 4.35 0.75 21.49
C PRO A 289 3.85 0.08 22.78
N GLY A 290 4.41 0.47 23.92
CA GLY A 290 4.32 -0.26 25.19
C GLY A 290 2.91 -0.36 25.77
N VAL A 291 1.96 0.44 25.25
CA VAL A 291 0.53 0.28 25.53
C VAL A 291 0.03 -1.14 25.22
N VAL A 292 0.55 -1.79 24.17
CA VAL A 292 0.08 -3.11 23.73
C VAL A 292 0.44 -4.22 24.73
N LEU A 293 1.43 -4.01 25.61
CA LEU A 293 1.81 -4.97 26.65
C LEU A 293 0.73 -5.11 27.74
N ASN A 294 -0.08 -4.06 27.97
CA ASN A 294 -1.02 -3.96 29.09
C ASN A 294 -2.45 -3.56 28.64
N HIS A 295 -2.83 -3.78 27.37
CA HIS A 295 -4.12 -3.33 26.83
C HIS A 295 -5.18 -4.44 26.86
N ASP A 296 -6.22 -4.29 27.69
CA ASP A 296 -7.26 -5.31 27.96
C ASP A 296 -7.96 -5.89 26.70
N PHE A 297 -8.07 -5.11 25.62
CA PHE A 297 -8.69 -5.56 24.37
C PHE A 297 -7.77 -6.41 23.46
N LEU A 298 -6.47 -6.50 23.75
CA LEU A 298 -5.47 -7.11 22.86
C LEU A 298 -4.91 -8.41 23.42
N SER A 299 -4.63 -9.35 22.53
CA SER A 299 -4.08 -10.65 22.93
C SER A 299 -2.59 -10.51 23.26
N ARG A 300 -2.08 -11.37 24.16
CA ARG A 300 -0.62 -11.48 24.42
C ARG A 300 0.22 -11.90 23.20
N LYS A 301 -0.40 -12.29 22.08
CA LYS A 301 0.30 -12.45 20.78
C LYS A 301 0.44 -11.13 20.05
N SER A 302 -0.60 -10.28 20.09
CA SER A 302 -0.62 -8.94 19.49
C SER A 302 0.43 -8.01 20.13
N ALA A 303 0.78 -8.23 21.40
CA ALA A 303 1.90 -7.58 22.09
C ALA A 303 3.29 -7.84 21.45
N LEU A 304 3.40 -8.81 20.54
CA LEU A 304 4.61 -9.13 19.78
C LEU A 304 4.45 -8.84 18.27
N GLU A 305 3.45 -8.04 17.88
CA GLU A 305 3.35 -7.51 16.52
C GLU A 305 3.77 -6.03 16.50
N ALA A 306 4.89 -5.74 15.82
CA ALA A 306 5.37 -4.37 15.68
C ALA A 306 4.37 -3.52 14.90
N SER A 307 4.03 -2.36 15.47
CA SER A 307 3.24 -1.30 14.84
C SER A 307 4.11 -0.50 13.87
N VAL A 308 3.46 0.19 12.92
CA VAL A 308 4.12 1.07 11.95
C VAL A 308 3.46 2.44 12.01
N THR A 309 4.28 3.49 12.06
CA THR A 309 3.82 4.88 11.88
C THR A 309 4.51 5.50 10.68
N VAL A 310 3.80 6.39 9.98
CA VAL A 310 4.26 7.02 8.74
C VAL A 310 4.21 8.53 8.94
N GLY A 311 5.21 9.23 8.42
CA GLY A 311 5.30 10.69 8.48
C GLY A 311 6.36 11.20 7.52
N ARG A 312 6.89 12.39 7.81
CA ARG A 312 7.90 13.07 6.99
C ARG A 312 9.03 13.62 7.84
N VAL A 313 10.15 13.94 7.19
CA VAL A 313 11.20 14.77 7.77
C VAL A 313 10.70 16.21 7.85
N SER A 314 10.37 16.67 9.06
CA SER A 314 9.78 17.99 9.32
C SER A 314 10.83 19.04 9.68
N GLY A 315 12.07 18.63 9.93
CA GLY A 315 13.18 19.52 10.23
C GLY A 315 14.51 18.80 10.46
N PHE A 316 15.59 19.59 10.49
CA PHE A 316 16.86 19.18 11.09
C PHE A 316 17.16 20.16 12.23
N LYS A 317 17.59 19.63 13.38
CA LYS A 317 17.93 20.42 14.58
C LYS A 317 19.32 20.01 15.07
N ILE A 318 19.84 20.81 16.00
CA ILE A 318 21.05 20.52 16.76
C ILE A 318 20.61 20.30 18.22
N ASP A 319 21.14 19.27 18.87
CA ASP A 319 20.91 18.99 20.29
C ASP A 319 21.81 19.84 21.21
N ILE A 320 21.60 19.75 22.52
CA ILE A 320 22.41 20.44 23.54
C ILE A 320 23.89 20.02 23.60
N THR A 321 24.30 19.02 22.80
CA THR A 321 25.68 18.53 22.68
C THR A 321 26.33 18.86 21.34
N ASP A 322 25.72 19.78 20.58
CA ASP A 322 26.12 20.23 19.24
C ASP A 322 26.06 19.12 18.16
N ARG A 323 25.14 18.16 18.30
CA ARG A 323 24.94 17.06 17.33
C ARG A 323 23.64 17.21 16.56
N ARG A 324 23.66 16.85 15.28
CA ARG A 324 22.47 16.84 14.43
C ARG A 324 21.46 15.79 14.89
N VAL A 325 20.19 16.17 14.99
CA VAL A 325 19.04 15.27 15.11
C VAL A 325 18.02 15.57 14.01
N ILE A 326 17.26 14.55 13.62
CA ILE A 326 16.24 14.66 12.55
C ILE A 326 14.88 14.83 13.24
N GLN A 327 14.15 15.89 12.93
CA GLN A 327 12.79 16.11 13.43
C GLN A 327 11.78 15.48 12.46
N THR A 328 10.74 14.82 12.99
CA THR A 328 9.66 14.21 12.21
C THR A 328 8.28 14.44 12.84
N ASP A 329 7.27 14.48 11.97
CA ASP A 329 5.85 14.47 12.32
C ASP A 329 5.28 13.05 12.48
N ALA A 330 6.06 12.02 12.12
CA ALA A 330 5.70 10.63 12.36
C ALA A 330 5.40 10.38 13.84
N ALA A 331 4.33 9.66 14.15
CA ALA A 331 3.92 9.40 15.52
C ALA A 331 4.94 8.49 16.24
N ILE A 332 5.59 9.01 17.28
CA ILE A 332 6.38 8.25 18.25
C ILE A 332 5.61 8.28 19.57
N SER A 333 5.61 7.16 20.28
CA SER A 333 5.00 6.98 21.60
C SER A 333 5.85 6.03 22.44
N TRP A 334 5.60 5.96 23.74
CA TRP A 334 6.35 5.09 24.65
C TRP A 334 6.40 3.64 24.15
N GLY A 335 7.59 3.03 24.14
CA GLY A 335 7.87 1.72 23.53
C GLY A 335 8.38 1.76 22.08
N ASN A 336 8.07 2.80 21.28
CA ASN A 336 8.67 2.97 19.94
C ASN A 336 10.12 3.47 19.99
N SER A 337 10.58 4.00 21.13
CA SER A 337 11.98 4.41 21.33
C SER A 337 12.97 3.29 20.97
N GLY A 338 14.06 3.63 20.27
CA GLY A 338 15.05 2.70 19.74
C GLY A 338 14.62 1.96 18.47
N GLY A 339 13.37 2.11 18.03
CA GLY A 339 12.85 1.52 16.81
C GLY A 339 13.47 2.17 15.55
N PRO A 340 13.68 1.41 14.46
CA PRO A 340 14.23 1.96 13.24
C PRO A 340 13.24 2.90 12.53
N ALA A 341 13.75 4.04 12.10
CA ALA A 341 13.11 4.91 11.12
C ALA A 341 13.76 4.71 9.75
N PHE A 342 12.94 4.47 8.73
CA PHE A 342 13.36 4.13 7.37
C PHE A 342 12.95 5.20 6.35
N ASP A 343 13.75 5.35 5.32
CA ASP A 343 13.31 5.94 4.05
C ASP A 343 12.48 4.95 3.20
N LEU A 344 11.92 5.40 2.08
CA LEU A 344 11.13 4.56 1.17
C LEU A 344 11.95 3.45 0.47
N ARG A 345 13.29 3.50 0.47
CA ARG A 345 14.16 2.42 -0.04
C ARG A 345 14.24 1.25 0.94
N GLY A 346 13.76 1.42 2.17
CA GLY A 346 13.86 0.45 3.26
C GLY A 346 15.20 0.51 3.98
N GLU A 347 15.93 1.62 3.88
CA GLU A 347 17.21 1.83 4.56
C GLU A 347 16.99 2.63 5.86
N VAL A 348 17.57 2.18 6.97
CA VAL A 348 17.45 2.87 8.26
C VAL A 348 18.23 4.18 8.20
N ILE A 349 17.53 5.29 8.45
CA ILE A 349 18.09 6.65 8.49
C ILE A 349 18.26 7.19 9.92
N GLY A 350 17.69 6.51 10.92
CA GLY A 350 17.90 6.80 12.34
C GLY A 350 17.13 5.87 13.27
N ALA A 351 17.38 6.03 14.58
CA ALA A 351 16.60 5.41 15.65
C ALA A 351 15.59 6.42 16.22
N ALA A 352 14.32 6.05 16.25
CA ALA A 352 13.23 6.82 16.86
C ALA A 352 13.50 7.07 18.34
N THR A 353 13.50 8.31 18.82
CA THR A 353 13.63 8.64 20.24
C THR A 353 12.53 9.62 20.67
N PHE A 354 12.05 9.47 21.91
CA PHE A 354 11.03 10.34 22.48
C PHE A 354 11.66 11.33 23.47
N ILE A 355 11.69 12.61 23.09
CA ILE A 355 12.16 13.69 23.97
C ILE A 355 10.92 14.32 24.64
N SER A 356 10.79 14.16 25.96
CA SER A 356 9.78 14.91 26.72
C SER A 356 10.17 16.39 26.75
N THR A 357 9.28 17.26 26.31
CA THR A 357 9.59 18.68 26.05
C THR A 357 9.24 19.63 27.19
N THR A 358 8.82 19.15 28.37
CA THR A 358 8.52 20.02 29.52
C THR A 358 9.01 19.45 30.84
N SER A 359 9.47 20.33 31.72
CA SER A 359 9.84 20.04 33.11
C SER A 359 8.64 19.96 34.06
N GLU A 360 7.40 20.02 33.55
CA GLU A 360 6.15 20.02 34.36
C GLU A 360 5.13 18.95 33.93
N GLY A 361 5.42 18.06 32.97
CA GLY A 361 4.61 16.86 32.72
C GLY A 361 4.86 16.12 31.40
N ASP A 362 4.40 14.86 31.35
CA ASP A 362 4.55 13.89 30.25
C ASP A 362 3.66 14.20 29.00
N GLN A 363 3.42 15.47 28.71
CA GLN A 363 2.61 15.90 27.56
C GLN A 363 3.44 15.89 26.27
N ALA A 364 3.37 14.78 25.54
CA ALA A 364 3.96 14.63 24.21
C ALA A 364 3.41 15.66 23.21
N ILE A 365 4.27 16.51 22.65
CA ILE A 365 3.89 17.41 21.55
C ILE A 365 3.74 16.59 20.26
N GLN A 366 2.49 16.35 19.85
CA GLN A 366 2.19 15.65 18.60
C GLN A 366 2.82 16.36 17.40
N GLY A 367 3.52 15.60 16.56
CA GLY A 367 4.22 16.13 15.38
C GLY A 367 5.60 16.75 15.64
N PHE A 368 6.12 16.68 16.88
CA PHE A 368 7.43 17.21 17.26
C PHE A 368 8.34 16.11 17.82
N ASN A 369 8.54 15.07 17.01
CA ASN A 369 9.31 13.87 17.38
C ASN A 369 10.72 13.89 16.77
N PHE A 370 11.64 13.07 17.30
CA PHE A 370 13.05 13.08 16.92
C PHE A 370 13.62 11.70 16.57
N LEU A 371 14.64 11.69 15.72
CA LEU A 371 15.45 10.52 15.40
C LEU A 371 16.92 10.81 15.70
N ILE A 372 17.59 9.88 16.37
CA ILE A 372 19.05 9.82 16.45
C ILE A 372 19.58 9.34 15.10
N PRO A 373 20.48 10.06 14.42
CA PRO A 373 20.95 9.68 13.08
C PRO A 373 21.65 8.32 13.01
N VAL A 374 21.50 7.63 11.88
CA VAL A 374 22.16 6.33 11.62
C VAL A 374 23.69 6.39 11.71
N GLU A 375 24.28 7.57 11.46
CA GLU A 375 25.70 7.84 11.66
C GLU A 375 26.19 7.47 13.07
N THR A 376 25.35 7.65 14.09
CA THR A 376 25.64 7.28 15.49
C THR A 376 25.70 5.76 15.67
N VAL A 377 24.79 5.03 15.01
CA VAL A 377 24.78 3.55 15.02
C VAL A 377 26.04 3.01 14.33
N HIS A 378 26.43 3.60 13.20
CA HIS A 378 27.67 3.28 12.50
C HIS A 378 28.93 3.60 13.33
N GLU A 379 28.93 4.68 14.10
CA GLU A 379 30.02 5.01 15.03
C GLU A 379 30.19 3.92 16.10
N PHE A 380 29.09 3.51 16.73
CA PHE A 380 29.11 2.52 17.81
C PHE A 380 29.47 1.13 17.28
N ALA A 381 29.00 0.78 16.07
CA ALA A 381 29.34 -0.48 15.43
C ALA A 381 30.85 -0.56 15.16
N ARG A 382 31.44 0.49 14.56
CA ARG A 382 32.91 0.59 14.39
C ARG A 382 33.65 0.53 15.73
N GLY A 383 33.12 1.15 16.79
CA GLY A 383 33.69 1.11 18.13
C GLY A 383 33.84 -0.30 18.72
N ILE A 384 32.98 -1.24 18.33
CA ILE A 384 33.06 -2.66 18.70
C ILE A 384 33.58 -3.57 17.57
N SER A 385 34.16 -3.00 16.51
CA SER A 385 34.61 -3.70 15.30
C SER A 385 33.52 -4.50 14.56
N LEU A 386 32.25 -4.14 14.76
CA LEU A 386 31.11 -4.68 14.01
C LEU A 386 30.96 -3.95 12.67
N THR A 387 30.72 -4.72 11.61
CA THR A 387 30.26 -4.20 10.32
C THR A 387 28.79 -4.59 10.15
N PRO A 388 27.82 -3.64 10.24
CA PRO A 388 26.41 -3.94 10.00
C PRO A 388 26.17 -4.52 8.60
N THR A 389 25.30 -5.52 8.49
CA THR A 389 24.97 -6.15 7.21
C THR A 389 23.50 -6.56 7.12
N ALA A 390 22.94 -6.44 5.92
CA ALA A 390 21.64 -7.01 5.56
C ALA A 390 21.77 -8.44 4.98
N ASP A 391 22.99 -8.95 4.82
CA ASP A 391 23.24 -10.28 4.27
C ASP A 391 22.97 -11.37 5.31
N SER A 392 21.74 -11.86 5.31
CA SER A 392 21.29 -12.99 6.12
C SER A 392 20.54 -13.98 5.23
N PRO A 393 20.74 -15.30 5.39
CA PRO A 393 19.98 -16.31 4.66
C PRO A 393 18.45 -16.14 4.79
N PHE A 394 17.97 -15.70 5.96
CA PHE A 394 16.56 -15.37 6.15
C PHE A 394 16.15 -14.15 5.31
N THR A 395 16.87 -13.03 5.45
CA THR A 395 16.58 -11.77 4.74
C THR A 395 16.57 -11.98 3.23
N GLN A 396 17.56 -12.72 2.69
CA GLN A 396 17.61 -13.05 1.26
C GLN A 396 16.37 -13.81 0.76
N LYS A 397 15.83 -14.76 1.54
CA LYS A 397 14.61 -15.52 1.15
C LYS A 397 13.37 -14.65 1.29
N TRP A 398 13.26 -13.88 2.36
CA TRP A 398 12.13 -12.99 2.63
C TRP A 398 12.02 -11.84 1.61
N GLU A 399 13.14 -11.18 1.26
CA GLU A 399 13.16 -10.14 0.21
C GLU A 399 12.66 -10.69 -1.14
N ARG A 400 13.04 -11.92 -1.50
CA ARG A 400 12.54 -12.60 -2.71
C ARG A 400 11.05 -12.91 -2.61
N ALA A 401 10.59 -13.43 -1.47
CA ALA A 401 9.18 -13.75 -1.24
C ALA A 401 8.26 -12.53 -1.41
N VAL A 402 8.60 -11.43 -0.73
CA VAL A 402 7.90 -10.14 -0.84
C VAL A 402 7.92 -9.65 -2.29
N THR A 403 9.07 -9.75 -2.97
CA THR A 403 9.23 -9.27 -4.35
C THR A 403 8.41 -10.09 -5.35
N SER A 404 8.38 -11.42 -5.25
CA SER A 404 7.50 -12.28 -6.06
C SER A 404 6.01 -11.97 -5.79
N TYR A 405 5.62 -11.74 -4.53
CA TYR A 405 4.22 -11.43 -4.17
C TYR A 405 3.71 -10.16 -4.88
N PHE A 406 4.46 -9.05 -4.80
CA PHE A 406 4.09 -7.79 -5.47
C PHE A 406 4.27 -7.81 -6.99
N GLN A 407 5.00 -8.79 -7.55
CA GLN A 407 5.05 -9.05 -8.99
C GLN A 407 3.91 -9.97 -9.50
N GLY A 408 3.09 -10.51 -8.60
CA GLY A 408 2.01 -11.46 -8.94
C GLY A 408 2.49 -12.90 -9.18
N ASP A 409 3.73 -13.21 -8.81
CA ASP A 409 4.25 -14.59 -8.72
C ASP A 409 3.92 -15.18 -7.35
N TYR A 410 2.63 -15.44 -7.11
CA TYR A 410 2.17 -15.93 -5.82
C TYR A 410 2.67 -17.36 -5.50
N THR A 411 2.99 -18.17 -6.52
CA THR A 411 3.56 -19.50 -6.33
C THR A 411 5.02 -19.44 -5.86
N GLY A 412 5.87 -18.65 -6.54
CA GLY A 412 7.24 -18.43 -6.11
C GLY A 412 7.32 -17.69 -4.77
N ALA A 413 6.41 -16.75 -4.53
CA ALA A 413 6.27 -16.09 -3.22
C ALA A 413 6.04 -17.12 -2.10
N ALA A 414 5.01 -17.96 -2.21
CA ALA A 414 4.70 -18.97 -1.18
C ALA A 414 5.88 -19.92 -0.90
N GLN A 415 6.62 -20.33 -1.95
CA GLN A 415 7.83 -21.15 -1.82
C GLN A 415 8.96 -20.41 -1.09
N GLN A 416 9.25 -19.15 -1.46
CA GLN A 416 10.29 -18.36 -0.78
C GLN A 416 9.91 -18.02 0.67
N VAL A 417 8.62 -17.84 1.01
CA VAL A 417 8.19 -17.71 2.40
C VAL A 417 8.44 -19.01 3.18
N GLU A 418 8.14 -20.17 2.60
CA GLU A 418 8.39 -21.44 3.27
C GLU A 418 9.89 -21.67 3.51
N GLU A 419 10.76 -21.29 2.57
CA GLU A 419 12.21 -21.34 2.77
C GLU A 419 12.70 -20.38 3.86
N ALA A 420 12.08 -19.19 4.02
CA ALA A 420 12.40 -18.28 5.12
C ALA A 420 11.90 -18.81 6.49
N ASP A 421 10.68 -19.35 6.55
CA ASP A 421 10.07 -19.96 7.75
C ASP A 421 10.87 -21.21 8.21
N ARG A 422 11.48 -21.96 7.27
CA ARG A 422 12.42 -23.05 7.61
C ARG A 422 13.73 -22.56 8.24
N ILE A 423 14.21 -21.35 7.91
CA ILE A 423 15.43 -20.77 8.49
C ILE A 423 15.15 -20.18 9.87
N MET A 424 14.06 -19.42 10.01
CA MET A 424 13.61 -18.91 11.30
C MET A 424 12.08 -18.96 11.42
N PRO A 425 11.52 -19.99 12.06
CA PRO A 425 10.08 -20.24 12.03
C PRO A 425 9.27 -19.31 12.93
N GLY A 426 8.03 -19.05 12.50
CA GLY A 426 6.96 -18.53 13.37
C GLY A 426 6.70 -17.02 13.30
N PHE A 427 7.28 -16.30 12.33
CA PHE A 427 6.99 -14.87 12.15
C PHE A 427 5.55 -14.64 11.67
N PRO A 428 4.73 -13.80 12.34
CA PRO A 428 3.32 -13.59 11.98
C PRO A 428 3.10 -13.14 10.53
N ASP A 429 3.89 -12.17 10.04
CA ASP A 429 3.78 -11.67 8.67
C ASP A 429 4.21 -12.70 7.61
N LEU A 430 5.12 -13.64 7.93
CA LEU A 430 5.45 -14.75 7.04
C LEU A 430 4.25 -15.71 6.93
N LEU A 431 3.68 -16.12 8.07
CA LEU A 431 2.51 -17.01 8.11
C LEU A 431 1.32 -16.41 7.36
N ARG A 432 1.10 -15.10 7.52
CA ARG A 432 0.08 -14.33 6.79
C ARG A 432 0.37 -14.29 5.28
N LEU A 433 1.56 -13.84 4.88
CA LEU A 433 1.90 -13.69 3.45
C LEU A 433 1.87 -15.03 2.71
N ARG A 434 2.28 -16.14 3.36
CA ARG A 434 2.16 -17.49 2.78
C ARG A 434 0.70 -17.86 2.50
N SER A 435 -0.20 -17.63 3.46
CA SER A 435 -1.64 -17.91 3.32
C SER A 435 -2.27 -17.06 2.21
N GLU A 436 -1.97 -15.76 2.18
CA GLU A 436 -2.44 -14.86 1.12
C GLU A 436 -1.91 -15.28 -0.26
N ALA A 437 -0.62 -15.63 -0.38
CA ALA A 437 -0.01 -16.08 -1.62
C ALA A 437 -0.63 -17.40 -2.11
N GLN A 438 -0.86 -18.37 -1.24
CA GLN A 438 -1.52 -19.64 -1.59
C GLN A 438 -2.95 -19.40 -2.11
N MET A 439 -3.77 -18.64 -1.38
CA MET A 439 -5.13 -18.30 -1.81
C MET A 439 -5.19 -17.52 -3.13
N ARG A 440 -4.19 -16.65 -3.41
CA ARG A 440 -4.10 -15.93 -4.68
C ARG A 440 -3.65 -16.84 -5.82
N ALA A 441 -2.69 -17.75 -5.59
CA ALA A 441 -2.21 -18.70 -6.59
C ALA A 441 -3.30 -19.68 -7.07
N GLU A 442 -4.22 -20.07 -6.19
CA GLU A 442 -5.39 -20.89 -6.54
C GLU A 442 -6.42 -20.14 -7.39
N ARG A 443 -6.63 -18.84 -7.14
CA ARG A 443 -7.62 -18.00 -7.82
C ARG A 443 -7.12 -17.41 -9.14
N GLU A 444 -5.84 -17.07 -9.19
CA GLU A 444 -5.17 -16.47 -10.33
C GLU A 444 -4.10 -17.44 -10.89
N PRO A 445 -4.46 -18.34 -11.83
CA PRO A 445 -3.47 -19.16 -12.52
C PRO A 445 -2.50 -18.24 -13.27
N GLY A 446 -1.27 -18.14 -12.74
CA GLY A 446 -0.47 -16.91 -12.72
C GLY A 446 0.08 -16.39 -14.05
N PHE A 447 1.27 -15.78 -14.01
CA PHE A 447 1.81 -14.99 -15.14
C PHE A 447 1.85 -15.74 -16.49
N GLY A 448 2.06 -17.07 -16.48
CA GLY A 448 1.95 -17.94 -17.66
C GLY A 448 0.52 -18.06 -18.23
N GLY A 449 -0.50 -18.14 -17.38
CA GLY A 449 -1.90 -18.13 -17.78
C GLY A 449 -2.33 -16.80 -18.41
N ARG A 450 -1.73 -15.68 -17.96
CA ARG A 450 -1.93 -14.36 -18.58
C ARG A 450 -1.33 -14.31 -20.01
N ARG A 451 -0.14 -14.88 -20.22
CA ARG A 451 0.42 -15.08 -21.58
C ARG A 451 -0.45 -15.99 -22.45
N LEU A 452 -0.99 -17.08 -21.91
CA LEU A 452 -1.87 -17.99 -22.66
C LEU A 452 -3.16 -17.28 -23.11
N LYS A 453 -3.82 -16.51 -22.23
CA LYS A 453 -5.01 -15.73 -22.58
C LYS A 453 -4.73 -14.67 -23.65
N VAL A 454 -3.60 -13.97 -23.58
CA VAL A 454 -3.18 -13.01 -24.62
C VAL A 454 -2.87 -13.72 -25.95
N GLY A 455 -2.18 -14.86 -25.92
CA GLY A 455 -1.89 -15.67 -27.10
C GLY A 455 -3.16 -16.19 -27.80
N ILE A 456 -4.14 -16.67 -27.01
CA ILE A 456 -5.46 -17.08 -27.53
C ILE A 456 -6.20 -15.89 -28.15
N GLY A 457 -6.19 -14.72 -27.51
CA GLY A 457 -6.80 -13.50 -28.06
C GLY A 457 -6.19 -13.06 -29.38
N LEU A 458 -4.85 -13.05 -29.49
CA LEU A 458 -4.14 -12.74 -30.73
C LEU A 458 -4.39 -13.78 -31.82
N GLY A 459 -4.39 -15.07 -31.47
CA GLY A 459 -4.71 -16.16 -32.40
C GLY A 459 -6.12 -16.10 -32.95
N ALA A 460 -7.11 -15.80 -32.08
CA ALA A 460 -8.50 -15.62 -32.49
C ALA A 460 -8.68 -14.40 -33.40
N GLY A 461 -8.02 -13.27 -33.09
CA GLY A 461 -8.01 -12.07 -33.93
C GLY A 461 -7.42 -12.34 -35.32
N LEU A 462 -6.30 -13.07 -35.40
CA LEU A 462 -5.68 -13.44 -36.66
C LEU A 462 -6.57 -14.40 -37.47
N GLY A 463 -7.18 -15.39 -36.81
CA GLY A 463 -8.14 -16.32 -37.44
C GLY A 463 -9.36 -15.62 -38.04
N MET A 464 -9.94 -14.65 -37.30
CA MET A 464 -11.05 -13.82 -37.79
C MET A 464 -10.65 -12.95 -38.99
N ALA A 465 -9.45 -12.36 -38.98
CA ALA A 465 -8.93 -11.58 -40.10
C ALA A 465 -8.73 -12.43 -41.37
N LEU A 466 -8.17 -13.64 -41.21
CA LEU A 466 -7.99 -14.60 -42.30
C LEU A 466 -9.33 -15.10 -42.88
N LEU A 467 -10.32 -15.38 -42.02
CA LEU A 467 -11.68 -15.74 -42.44
C LEU A 467 -12.34 -14.60 -43.26
N ALA A 468 -12.25 -13.36 -42.78
CA ALA A 468 -12.78 -12.20 -43.50
C ALA A 468 -12.13 -12.00 -44.88
N LEU A 469 -10.81 -12.23 -44.98
CA LEU A 469 -10.07 -12.19 -46.25
C LEU A 469 -10.48 -13.33 -47.19
N GLY A 470 -10.71 -14.53 -46.66
CA GLY A 470 -11.23 -15.69 -47.40
C GLY A 470 -12.62 -15.43 -47.99
N VAL A 471 -13.56 -14.90 -47.18
CA VAL A 471 -14.90 -14.52 -47.64
C VAL A 471 -14.82 -13.42 -48.71
N ARG A 472 -14.04 -12.36 -48.49
CA ARG A 472 -13.87 -11.25 -49.45
C ARG A 472 -13.28 -11.71 -50.79
N THR A 473 -12.31 -12.63 -50.79
CA THR A 473 -11.73 -13.18 -52.02
C THR A 473 -12.67 -14.14 -52.75
N ALA A 474 -13.47 -14.95 -52.02
CA ALA A 474 -14.51 -15.79 -52.60
C ALA A 474 -15.63 -14.96 -53.27
N VAL A 475 -16.11 -13.90 -52.60
CA VAL A 475 -17.12 -12.97 -53.16
C VAL A 475 -16.59 -12.28 -54.42
N ASN A 476 -15.37 -11.74 -54.40
CA ASN A 476 -14.76 -11.13 -55.59
C ASN A 476 -14.57 -12.11 -56.75
N ARG A 477 -14.24 -13.39 -56.48
CA ARG A 477 -14.20 -14.43 -57.53
C ARG A 477 -15.60 -14.71 -58.12
N LYS A 478 -16.66 -14.70 -57.29
CA LYS A 478 -18.04 -14.90 -57.76
C LYS A 478 -18.52 -13.72 -58.61
N LEU A 479 -18.25 -12.48 -58.19
CA LEU A 479 -18.59 -11.26 -58.94
C LEU A 479 -17.88 -11.19 -60.30
N ARG A 480 -16.57 -11.46 -60.36
CA ARG A 480 -15.81 -11.49 -61.63
C ARG A 480 -16.33 -12.54 -62.61
N ARG A 481 -16.82 -13.69 -62.12
CA ARG A 481 -17.46 -14.73 -62.96
C ARG A 481 -18.85 -14.32 -63.47
N ALA A 482 -19.58 -13.45 -62.77
CA ALA A 482 -20.85 -12.91 -63.25
C ALA A 482 -20.64 -11.85 -64.35
N GLN A 483 -19.67 -10.95 -64.17
CA GLN A 483 -19.38 -9.87 -65.13
C GLN A 483 -18.91 -10.40 -66.49
N GLY A 484 -18.27 -11.58 -66.55
CA GLY A 484 -17.83 -12.22 -67.79
C GLY A 484 -18.94 -12.80 -68.69
N ARG A 485 -20.22 -12.55 -68.39
CA ARG A 485 -21.38 -13.01 -69.19
C ARG A 485 -22.20 -11.90 -69.84
N VAL A 486 -21.87 -10.63 -69.62
CA VAL A 486 -22.59 -9.49 -70.21
C VAL A 486 -21.81 -8.98 -71.43
N GLN A 487 -22.32 -9.25 -72.62
CA GLN A 487 -21.83 -8.61 -73.86
C GLN A 487 -22.66 -7.35 -74.14
N ARG A 488 -22.05 -6.32 -74.74
CA ARG A 488 -22.77 -5.14 -75.25
C ARG A 488 -23.00 -5.34 -76.75
N ILE A 489 -24.26 -5.21 -77.16
CA ILE A 489 -24.75 -5.35 -78.54
C ILE A 489 -25.33 -3.98 -78.95
N SER A 490 -25.20 -3.57 -80.22
CA SER A 490 -25.73 -2.27 -80.67
C SER A 490 -27.24 -2.33 -81.00
N PRO A 491 -27.98 -1.20 -80.92
CA PRO A 491 -29.40 -1.17 -81.30
C PRO A 491 -29.67 -1.63 -82.74
N ASP A 492 -28.78 -1.26 -83.67
CA ASP A 492 -28.89 -1.68 -85.08
C ASP A 492 -28.68 -3.19 -85.25
N GLU A 493 -27.77 -3.79 -84.49
CA GLU A 493 -27.56 -5.24 -84.53
C GLU A 493 -28.76 -6.01 -83.98
N ILE A 494 -29.41 -5.52 -82.91
CA ILE A 494 -30.66 -6.09 -82.38
C ILE A 494 -31.78 -5.98 -83.43
N ARG A 495 -31.95 -4.80 -84.04
CA ARG A 495 -32.97 -4.59 -85.09
C ARG A 495 -32.78 -5.56 -86.26
N ASN A 496 -31.55 -5.65 -86.79
CA ASN A 496 -31.24 -6.56 -87.89
C ASN A 496 -31.48 -8.04 -87.52
N ARG A 497 -31.20 -8.45 -86.27
CA ARG A 497 -31.50 -9.81 -85.77
C ARG A 497 -33.00 -10.09 -85.69
N LEU A 498 -33.81 -9.12 -85.26
CA LEU A 498 -35.28 -9.25 -85.20
C LEU A 498 -35.91 -9.28 -86.61
N GLU A 499 -35.44 -8.43 -87.53
CA GLU A 499 -35.86 -8.44 -88.94
C GLU A 499 -35.49 -9.78 -89.63
N ALA A 500 -34.38 -10.41 -89.22
CA ALA A 500 -34.00 -11.77 -89.64
C ALA A 500 -34.75 -12.91 -88.91
N GLY A 501 -35.73 -12.60 -88.04
CA GLY A 501 -36.55 -13.60 -87.35
C GLY A 501 -35.86 -14.35 -86.21
N ALA A 502 -34.79 -13.81 -85.63
CA ALA A 502 -34.08 -14.46 -84.52
C ALA A 502 -34.93 -14.50 -83.23
N PRO A 503 -34.90 -15.60 -82.44
CA PRO A 503 -35.67 -15.74 -81.20
C PRO A 503 -35.02 -14.98 -80.03
N VAL A 504 -35.06 -13.65 -80.11
CA VAL A 504 -34.50 -12.71 -79.12
C VAL A 504 -35.64 -12.02 -78.38
N ALA A 505 -35.60 -12.07 -77.04
CA ALA A 505 -36.53 -11.31 -76.19
C ALA A 505 -35.88 -9.99 -75.77
N VAL A 506 -36.45 -8.87 -76.21
CA VAL A 506 -35.96 -7.52 -75.86
C VAL A 506 -36.73 -7.00 -74.65
N VAL A 507 -35.99 -6.48 -73.66
CA VAL A 507 -36.54 -5.79 -72.49
C VAL A 507 -36.05 -4.35 -72.53
N ASP A 508 -36.96 -3.38 -72.56
CA ASP A 508 -36.61 -1.96 -72.48
C ASP A 508 -36.75 -1.50 -71.03
N ALA A 509 -35.61 -1.18 -70.41
CA ALA A 509 -35.48 -0.85 -68.99
C ALA A 509 -34.95 0.57 -68.77
N ARG A 510 -35.15 1.46 -69.74
CA ARG A 510 -34.82 2.90 -69.62
C ARG A 510 -35.73 3.61 -68.63
N HIS A 511 -35.23 4.69 -68.03
CA HIS A 511 -36.01 5.58 -67.18
C HIS A 511 -37.13 6.26 -68.00
N GLY A 512 -38.27 6.57 -67.36
CA GLY A 512 -39.55 6.85 -68.04
C GLY A 512 -39.45 7.83 -69.22
N GLY A 513 -38.88 9.02 -69.00
CA GLY A 513 -38.74 10.05 -70.03
C GLY A 513 -37.85 9.63 -71.22
N ASN A 514 -36.76 8.91 -70.96
CA ASN A 514 -35.82 8.46 -72.01
C ASN A 514 -36.40 7.36 -72.92
N PHE A 515 -37.47 6.68 -72.47
CA PHE A 515 -38.25 5.80 -73.34
C PHE A 515 -39.17 6.61 -74.26
N ASP A 516 -39.96 7.52 -73.67
CA ASP A 516 -41.02 8.23 -74.37
C ASP A 516 -40.46 9.30 -75.37
N GLU A 517 -39.26 9.84 -75.13
CA GLU A 517 -38.55 10.76 -76.06
C GLU A 517 -37.70 10.05 -77.14
N SER A 518 -37.61 8.71 -77.14
CA SER A 518 -36.64 8.03 -78.01
C SER A 518 -37.10 7.84 -79.46
N PRO A 519 -36.28 8.19 -80.47
CA PRO A 519 -36.56 7.90 -81.87
C PRO A 519 -36.37 6.41 -82.24
N VAL A 520 -35.94 5.56 -81.30
CA VAL A 520 -35.77 4.11 -81.50
C VAL A 520 -36.63 3.35 -80.49
N GLN A 521 -37.77 2.85 -80.98
CA GLN A 521 -38.65 1.94 -80.25
C GLN A 521 -38.64 0.58 -80.97
N VAL A 522 -38.35 -0.49 -80.24
CA VAL A 522 -38.26 -1.85 -80.78
C VAL A 522 -39.63 -2.53 -80.65
N ALA A 523 -40.23 -2.89 -81.79
CA ALA A 523 -41.54 -3.54 -81.81
C ALA A 523 -41.51 -4.88 -81.04
N GLY A 524 -42.45 -5.06 -80.11
CA GLY A 524 -42.55 -6.27 -79.29
C GLY A 524 -41.65 -6.31 -78.04
N ALA A 525 -40.88 -5.26 -77.74
CA ALA A 525 -40.09 -5.19 -76.51
C ALA A 525 -40.97 -5.10 -75.25
N LEU A 526 -40.54 -5.76 -74.17
CA LEU A 526 -41.20 -5.72 -72.86
C LEU A 526 -40.68 -4.51 -72.06
N ARG A 527 -41.54 -3.53 -71.74
CA ARG A 527 -41.18 -2.36 -70.91
C ARG A 527 -41.04 -2.77 -69.43
N TYR A 528 -39.94 -2.39 -68.79
CA TYR A 528 -39.68 -2.58 -67.36
C TYR A 528 -39.27 -1.24 -66.72
N ASP A 529 -40.16 -0.64 -65.95
CA ASP A 529 -39.88 0.63 -65.26
C ASP A 529 -38.93 0.40 -64.07
N ILE A 530 -37.70 0.95 -64.17
CA ILE A 530 -36.69 0.88 -63.10
C ILE A 530 -37.04 1.80 -61.91
N GLU A 531 -37.78 2.90 -62.12
CA GLU A 531 -38.21 3.80 -61.05
C GLU A 531 -39.44 3.26 -60.30
N ARG A 532 -40.28 2.47 -60.99
CA ARG A 532 -41.46 1.81 -60.42
C ARG A 532 -41.47 0.31 -60.71
N PRO A 533 -40.52 -0.45 -60.14
CA PRO A 533 -40.47 -1.90 -60.32
C PRO A 533 -41.73 -2.55 -59.75
N SER A 534 -42.43 -3.30 -60.60
CA SER A 534 -43.55 -4.14 -60.24
C SER A 534 -43.17 -5.11 -59.11
N SER A 535 -44.08 -5.32 -58.15
CA SER A 535 -43.91 -6.34 -57.09
C SER A 535 -43.97 -7.78 -57.62
N GLN A 536 -44.38 -7.99 -58.87
CA GLN A 536 -44.23 -9.23 -59.62
C GLN A 536 -43.01 -9.15 -60.55
N ALA A 537 -42.15 -10.16 -60.51
CA ALA A 537 -41.00 -10.28 -61.40
C ALA A 537 -41.44 -10.42 -62.87
N LEU A 538 -40.75 -9.71 -63.78
CA LEU A 538 -41.02 -9.72 -65.22
C LEU A 538 -40.82 -11.13 -65.80
N GLN A 539 -41.92 -11.78 -66.21
CA GLN A 539 -41.90 -13.12 -66.80
C GLN A 539 -41.58 -13.06 -68.30
N VAL A 540 -40.28 -13.01 -68.62
CA VAL A 540 -39.81 -13.07 -70.01
C VAL A 540 -39.78 -14.53 -70.48
N GLN A 541 -40.69 -14.90 -71.40
CA GLN A 541 -40.67 -16.21 -72.03
C GLN A 541 -39.66 -16.23 -73.19
N VAL A 542 -38.78 -17.23 -73.20
CA VAL A 542 -37.68 -17.36 -74.18
C VAL A 542 -37.50 -18.84 -74.54
N ALA A 543 -37.13 -19.14 -75.78
CA ALA A 543 -36.70 -20.49 -76.16
C ALA A 543 -35.43 -20.90 -75.39
N PRO A 544 -35.14 -22.20 -75.18
CA PRO A 544 -33.98 -22.67 -74.42
C PRO A 544 -32.60 -22.22 -74.96
N SER A 545 -32.54 -21.71 -76.19
CA SER A 545 -31.36 -21.14 -76.85
C SER A 545 -31.56 -19.70 -77.32
N GLY A 546 -32.63 -19.01 -76.90
CA GLY A 546 -32.89 -17.62 -77.24
C GLY A 546 -32.17 -16.66 -76.30
N GLU A 547 -31.85 -15.47 -76.78
CA GLU A 547 -31.15 -14.44 -76.01
C GLU A 547 -32.14 -13.45 -75.38
N VAL A 548 -31.85 -13.01 -74.15
CA VAL A 548 -32.51 -11.84 -73.56
C VAL A 548 -31.57 -10.65 -73.71
N VAL A 549 -32.03 -9.57 -74.34
CA VAL A 549 -31.27 -8.33 -74.45
C VAL A 549 -32.03 -7.23 -73.70
N ALA A 550 -31.47 -6.79 -72.58
CA ALA A 550 -31.96 -5.65 -71.83
C ALA A 550 -31.30 -4.36 -72.33
N TYR A 551 -32.11 -3.37 -72.68
CA TYR A 551 -31.65 -2.03 -73.05
C TYR A 551 -31.85 -1.08 -71.86
N CYS A 552 -30.78 -0.39 -71.49
CA CYS A 552 -30.74 0.61 -70.41
C CYS A 552 -30.08 1.89 -70.94
N ASP A 553 -30.16 2.96 -70.16
CA ASP A 553 -29.49 4.24 -70.41
C ASP A 553 -27.94 4.17 -70.27
#